data_AF-A0A1Z1MA36-F1
#
_entry.id   AF-A0A1Z1MA36-F1
#
_cell.length_a   1.000
_cell.length_b   1.000
_cell.length_c   1.000
_cell.angle_alpha   90.00
_cell.angle_beta   90.00
_cell.angle_gamma   90.00
#
_symmetry.space_group_name_H-M   'P 1'
#
loop_
_entity.id
_entity.type
_entity.pdbx_description
1 polymer ?
#
loop_
_entity_poly.entity_id
_entity_poly.type
_entity_poly.pdbx_seq_one_letter_code
_entity_poly.pdbx_strand_id
1 'polypeptide(L)'
;MDDTYIIVRVYNKEIVEIYYYDKSNQIYSRKNYPVCFKVNLNSLSYIFMLLSLSSIFNSLSTQHKLYLGKEIFKAHVSANLNQVYIQE
;
A
#
# COMPACT_ATOMS: atom_id res chain seq x y z
N MET A 1 7.75 -0.22 17.29
CA MET A 1 7.71 -0.95 16.00
C MET A 1 6.30 -1.48 15.92
N ASP A 2 5.47 -0.81 15.12
CA ASP A 2 4.03 -1.00 15.16
C ASP A 2 3.70 -2.43 14.70
N ASP A 3 2.65 -3.03 15.27
CA ASP A 3 2.20 -4.38 14.97
C ASP A 3 1.64 -4.53 13.54
N THR A 4 1.77 -3.50 12.71
CA THR A 4 1.22 -3.41 11.37
C THR A 4 2.32 -3.12 10.37
N TYR A 5 2.19 -3.67 9.16
CA TYR A 5 3.12 -3.37 8.07
C TYR A 5 2.38 -3.40 6.72
N ILE A 6 2.93 -2.65 5.76
CA ILE A 6 2.33 -2.48 4.45
C ILE A 6 3.32 -2.97 3.39
N ILE A 7 2.86 -3.82 2.49
CA ILE A 7 3.62 -4.24 1.30
C ILE A 7 3.00 -3.57 0.08
N VAL A 8 3.82 -2.90 -0.71
CA VAL A 8 3.47 -2.35 -2.02
C VAL A 8 4.15 -3.22 -3.07
N ARG A 9 3.39 -3.64 -4.08
CA ARG A 9 3.93 -4.36 -5.25
C ARG A 9 3.45 -3.68 -6.51
N VAL A 10 4.28 -3.74 -7.56
CA VAL A 10 3.90 -3.26 -8.88
C VAL A 10 3.88 -4.44 -9.84
N TYR A 11 2.73 -4.70 -10.43
CA TYR A 11 2.53 -5.71 -11.46
C TYR A 11 2.43 -5.06 -12.84
N ASN A 12 3.15 -5.62 -13.82
CA ASN A 12 3.18 -5.15 -15.20
C ASN A 12 3.46 -3.65 -15.38
N LYS A 13 4.16 -3.01 -14.43
CA LYS A 13 4.45 -1.55 -14.42
C LYS A 13 3.23 -0.62 -14.41
N GLU A 14 2.02 -1.17 -14.32
CA GLU A 14 0.78 -0.39 -14.40
C GLU A 14 -0.10 -0.55 -13.18
N ILE A 15 -0.01 -1.67 -12.46
CA ILE A 15 -0.92 -1.99 -11.36
C ILE A 15 -0.13 -1.96 -10.05
N VAL A 16 -0.55 -1.12 -9.10
CA VAL A 16 -0.11 -1.22 -7.70
C VAL A 16 -1.02 -2.16 -6.95
N GLU A 17 -0.41 -3.09 -6.23
CA GLU A 17 -1.05 -3.91 -5.22
C GLU A 17 -0.56 -3.44 -3.84
N ILE A 18 -1.47 -2.97 -2.99
CA ILE A 18 -1.18 -2.54 -1.63
C ILE A 18 -1.77 -3.57 -0.67
N TYR A 19 -0.92 -4.20 0.12
CA TYR A 19 -1.27 -5.21 1.11
C TYR A 19 -1.06 -4.65 2.51
N TYR A 20 -2.10 -4.65 3.32
CA TYR A 20 -2.01 -4.31 4.73
C TYR A 20 -2.04 -5.56 5.61
N TYR A 21 -1.09 -5.65 6.53
CA TYR A 21 -0.98 -6.72 7.51
C TYR A 21 -0.99 -6.14 8.92
N ASP A 22 -1.74 -6.78 9.80
CA ASP A 22 -1.87 -6.40 11.20
C ASP A 22 -1.73 -7.65 12.08
N LYS A 23 -0.65 -7.68 12.88
CA LYS A 23 -0.31 -8.78 13.79
C LYS A 23 -1.30 -8.88 14.95
N SER A 24 -1.88 -7.76 15.40
CA SER A 24 -2.84 -7.77 16.51
C SER A 24 -4.13 -8.54 16.14
N ASN A 25 -4.52 -8.47 14.86
CA ASN A 25 -5.65 -9.18 14.31
C ASN A 25 -5.37 -10.67 13.99
N GLN A 26 -4.13 -11.15 14.08
CA GLN A 26 -3.78 -12.55 13.77
C GLN A 26 -4.23 -13.54 14.87
N ILE A 27 -4.43 -13.07 16.10
CA ILE A 27 -4.79 -13.95 17.23
C ILE A 27 -6.24 -14.46 17.11
N TYR A 28 -7.14 -13.69 16.50
CA TYR A 28 -8.58 -13.99 16.46
C TYR A 28 -9.09 -14.56 15.13
N SER A 29 -8.30 -14.53 14.06
CA SER A 29 -8.74 -14.96 12.73
C SER A 29 -7.70 -15.83 12.04
N ARG A 30 -7.95 -17.14 11.99
CA ARG A 30 -7.14 -18.13 11.25
C ARG A 30 -7.22 -17.99 9.71
N LYS A 31 -7.83 -16.93 9.18
CA LYS A 31 -8.02 -16.68 7.75
C LYS A 31 -7.96 -15.18 7.38
N ASN A 32 -7.00 -14.43 7.92
CA ASN A 32 -6.83 -13.03 7.49
C ASN A 32 -6.06 -12.98 6.16
N TYR A 33 -6.81 -12.94 5.06
CA TYR A 33 -6.26 -12.41 3.82
C TYR A 33 -5.89 -10.93 4.05
N PRO A 34 -4.70 -10.49 3.63
CA PRO A 34 -4.35 -9.08 3.70
C PRO A 34 -5.40 -8.26 2.93
N VAL A 35 -5.71 -7.07 3.43
CA VAL A 35 -6.52 -6.15 2.65
C VAL A 35 -5.69 -5.71 1.45
N CYS A 36 -6.16 -6.08 0.26
CA CYS A 36 -5.48 -5.86 -1.02
C CYS A 36 -6.20 -4.76 -1.79
N PHE A 37 -5.56 -3.62 -2.01
CA PHE A 37 -6.01 -2.65 -3.01
C PHE A 37 -5.25 -2.92 -4.31
N LYS A 38 -5.98 -3.10 -5.42
CA LYS A 38 -5.40 -3.13 -6.76
C LYS A 38 -5.84 -1.89 -7.50
N VAL A 39 -4.90 -1.04 -7.88
CA VAL A 39 -5.21 0.24 -8.53
C VAL A 39 -4.20 0.49 -9.64
N ASN A 40 -4.65 1.12 -10.72
CA ASN A 40 -3.77 1.53 -11.80
C ASN A 40 -2.92 2.76 -11.40
N LEU A 41 -1.61 2.73 -11.69
CA LEU A 41 -0.63 3.79 -11.41
C LEU A 41 -0.90 5.10 -12.14
N ASN A 42 -1.66 5.08 -13.24
CA ASN A 42 -1.90 6.24 -14.09
C ASN A 42 -2.58 7.41 -13.36
N SER A 43 -3.22 7.17 -12.21
CA SER A 43 -3.84 8.23 -11.40
C SER A 43 -3.48 8.10 -9.92
N LEU A 44 -2.40 8.76 -9.52
CA LEU A 44 -2.00 8.88 -8.11
C LEU A 44 -3.09 9.48 -7.22
N SER A 45 -3.81 10.50 -7.71
CA SER A 45 -4.90 11.14 -6.97
C SER A 45 -6.02 10.15 -6.63
N TYR A 46 -6.36 9.27 -7.58
CA TYR A 46 -7.34 8.21 -7.36
C TYR A 46 -6.88 7.20 -6.32
N ILE A 47 -5.59 6.84 -6.31
CA ILE A 47 -5.01 5.96 -5.28
C ILE A 47 -5.17 6.61 -3.90
N PHE A 48 -4.77 7.87 -3.73
CA PHE A 48 -4.88 8.54 -2.43
C PHE A 48 -6.33 8.73 -1.97
N MET A 49 -7.25 8.98 -2.90
CA MET A 49 -8.68 9.03 -2.61
C MET A 49 -9.20 7.66 -2.13
N LEU A 50 -8.81 6.57 -2.77
CA LEU A 50 -9.20 5.23 -2.31
C LEU A 50 -8.65 4.91 -0.92
N LEU A 51 -7.39 5.29 -0.66
CA LEU A 51 -6.78 5.08 0.65
C LEU A 51 -7.47 5.89 1.75
N SER A 52 -7.90 7.13 1.48
CA SER A 52 -8.58 7.98 2.47
C SER A 52 -10.00 7.51 2.81
N LEU A 53 -10.65 6.76 1.92
CA LEU A 53 -11.96 6.16 2.16
C LEU A 53 -11.90 4.92 3.08
N SER A 54 -10.73 4.30 3.22
CA SER A 54 -10.56 3.09 4.02
C SER A 54 -10.23 3.41 5.48
N SER A 55 -11.08 2.94 6.39
CA SER A 55 -10.93 3.12 7.84
C SER A 55 -9.59 2.59 8.38
N ILE A 56 -9.05 1.54 7.75
CA ILE A 56 -7.77 0.94 8.09
C ILE A 56 -6.65 1.96 7.94
N PHE A 57 -6.52 2.61 6.78
CA PHE A 57 -5.47 3.59 6.57
C PHE A 57 -5.70 4.88 7.36
N ASN A 58 -6.96 5.22 7.63
CA ASN A 58 -7.27 6.35 8.50
C ASN A 58 -6.78 6.14 9.94
N SER A 59 -6.79 4.90 10.43
CA SER A 59 -6.30 4.53 11.77
C SER A 59 -4.77 4.47 11.91
N LEU A 60 -4.04 4.47 10.79
CA LEU A 60 -2.58 4.44 10.81
C LEU A 60 -1.96 5.71 11.40
N SER A 61 -0.81 5.55 12.05
CA SER A 61 0.03 6.66 12.49
C SER A 61 0.51 7.50 11.29
N THR A 62 0.76 8.79 11.52
CA THR A 62 1.25 9.70 10.47
C THR A 62 2.52 9.18 9.81
N GLN A 63 3.40 8.53 10.58
CA GLN A 63 4.62 7.91 10.05
C GLN A 63 4.31 6.82 9.02
N HIS A 64 3.35 5.93 9.29
CA HIS A 64 2.93 4.88 8.35
C HIS A 64 2.28 5.48 7.10
N LYS A 65 1.45 6.51 7.25
CA LYS A 65 0.82 7.22 6.12
C LYS A 65 1.88 7.85 5.21
N LEU A 66 2.88 8.51 5.78
CA LEU A 66 3.99 9.11 5.02
C LEU A 66 4.86 8.05 4.34
N TYR A 67 5.17 6.94 5.03
CA TYR A 67 5.90 5.82 4.42
C TYR A 67 5.12 5.24 3.22
N LEU A 68 3.83 4.99 3.38
CA LEU A 68 2.97 4.50 2.29
C LEU A 68 2.98 5.48 1.10
N GLY A 69 2.83 6.77 1.36
CA GLY A 69 2.90 7.80 0.32
C GLY A 69 4.24 7.80 -0.43
N LYS A 70 5.36 7.65 0.30
CA LYS A 70 6.71 7.53 -0.28
C LYS A 70 6.82 6.31 -1.19
N GLU A 71 6.34 5.14 -0.75
CA GLU A 71 6.42 3.91 -1.54
C GLU A 71 5.54 3.93 -2.79
N ILE A 72 4.32 4.48 -2.70
CA ILE A 72 3.45 4.69 -3.87
C ILE A 72 4.10 5.67 -4.86
N PHE A 73 4.71 6.74 -4.37
CA PHE A 73 5.38 7.71 -5.23
C PHE A 73 6.61 7.11 -5.93
N LYS A 74 7.43 6.32 -5.21
CA LYS A 74 8.53 5.54 -5.80
C LYS A 74 8.02 4.62 -6.90
N ALA A 75 6.96 3.84 -6.63
CA ALA A 75 6.35 2.95 -7.61
C ALA A 75 5.93 3.69 -8.89
N HIS A 76 5.30 4.87 -8.74
CA HIS A 76 4.91 5.71 -9.87
C HIS A 76 6.11 6.24 -10.66
N VAL A 77 7.16 6.72 -9.99
CA VAL A 77 8.40 7.16 -10.66
C VAL A 77 9.06 5.99 -11.39
N SER A 78 9.18 4.83 -10.75
CA SER A 78 9.75 3.63 -11.38
C SER A 78 8.98 3.23 -12.64
N ALA A 79 7.64 3.23 -12.60
CA ALA A 79 6.81 2.94 -13.76
C ALA A 79 7.04 3.95 -14.91
N ASN A 80 7.05 5.25 -14.61
CA ASN A 80 7.27 6.30 -15.61
C ASN A 80 8.67 6.25 -16.23
N LEU A 81 9.67 5.80 -15.46
CA LEU A 81 11.05 5.62 -15.94
C LEU A 81 11.29 4.23 -16.56
N ASN A 82 10.25 3.41 -16.73
CA ASN A 82 10.34 2.02 -17.19
C ASN A 82 11.24 1.11 -16.32
N GLN A 83 11.48 1.48 -15.08
CA GLN A 83 12.31 0.74 -14.11
C GLN A 83 11.46 -0.24 -13.29
N VAL A 84 12.14 -1.24 -12.71
CA VAL A 84 11.53 -2.18 -11.77
C VAL A 84 11.42 -1.49 -10.41
N TYR A 85 10.22 -1.48 -9.82
CA TYR A 85 10.00 -1.04 -8.45
C TYR A 85 10.39 -2.14 -7.46
N ILE A 86 11.12 -1.78 -6.41
CA ILE A 86 11.47 -2.63 -5.27
C ILE A 86 11.17 -1.85 -4.00
N GLN A 87 10.47 -2.49 -3.07
CA GLN A 87 10.22 -1.94 -1.74
C GLN A 87 11.40 -2.26 -0.82
N GLU A 88 11.88 -1.24 -0.08
CA GLU A 88 12.90 -1.36 0.98
C GLU A 88 12.33 -0.99 2.36
#